data_AF-V9VWA3-F1
#
_entry.id   AF-V9VWA3-F1
#
_cell.length_a   1.000
_cell.length_b   1.000
_cell.length_c   1.000
_cell.angle_alpha   90.00
_cell.angle_beta   90.00
_cell.angle_gamma   90.00
#
_symmetry.space_group_name_H-M   'P 1'
#
loop_
_entity.id
_entity.type
_entity.pdbx_description
1 polymer ?
#
loop_
_entity_poly.entity_id
_entity_poly.type
_entity_poly.pdbx_seq_one_letter_code
_entity_poly.pdbx_strand_id
1 'polypeptide(L)'
;MSNWKKLAEAGHGYVEALTATADGAVVGYRLVGASSGPQVVVAGICPASEHVFDRLLAIPTLSWIRGILVLIRIEALDNLLSVLPSVLASGEIDRTLVLPFSDAEQADGRVIRRSCHRVLRAWASLGMISGRGLPRGQEG
;
A
#
# COMPACT_ATOMS: atom_id res chain seq x y z
N MET A 1 -3.21 -7.84 18.65
CA MET A 1 -3.25 -6.37 18.43
C MET A 1 -2.45 -6.07 17.19
N SER A 2 -3.09 -5.43 16.24
CA SER A 2 -2.65 -5.43 14.85
C SER A 2 -1.73 -4.21 14.62
N ASN A 3 -0.53 -4.45 14.05
CA ASN A 3 0.61 -3.51 14.07
C ASN A 3 0.36 -2.14 13.41
N TRP A 4 -0.71 -2.02 12.61
CA TRP A 4 -1.05 -0.85 11.81
C TRP A 4 -1.39 0.41 12.65
N LYS A 5 -1.97 0.27 13.86
CA LYS A 5 -2.22 1.42 14.75
C LYS A 5 -0.94 2.11 15.26
N LYS A 6 0.12 1.34 15.53
CA LYS A 6 1.39 1.88 16.08
C LYS A 6 2.18 2.67 15.04
N LEU A 7 2.04 2.33 13.76
CA LEU A 7 2.75 3.01 12.66
C LEU A 7 2.20 4.41 12.39
N ALA A 8 0.89 4.63 12.56
CA ALA A 8 0.28 5.96 12.50
C ALA A 8 0.80 6.89 13.63
N GLU A 9 1.20 6.33 14.77
CA GLU A 9 1.69 7.08 15.93
C GLU A 9 3.21 7.40 15.87
N ALA A 10 3.97 6.73 14.99
CA ALA A 10 5.44 6.76 14.99
C ALA A 10 6.11 7.91 14.19
N GLY A 11 5.34 8.80 13.56
CA GLY A 11 5.87 10.04 12.96
C GLY A 11 6.80 9.89 11.74
N HIS A 12 6.89 8.71 11.14
CA HIS A 12 7.70 8.46 9.93
C HIS A 12 6.84 8.61 8.66
N GLY A 13 6.72 9.84 8.15
CA GLY A 13 5.84 10.15 7.01
C GLY A 13 4.36 10.24 7.44
N TYR A 14 3.55 10.96 6.68
CA TYR A 14 2.15 11.19 7.03
C TYR A 14 1.34 9.94 6.66
N VAL A 15 1.18 9.03 7.62
CA VAL A 15 0.30 7.85 7.51
C VAL A 15 -1.08 8.24 8.03
N GLU A 16 -2.09 8.06 7.20
CA GLU A 16 -3.48 8.38 7.51
C GLU A 16 -4.35 7.14 7.33
N ALA A 17 -5.16 6.82 8.33
CA ALA A 17 -6.15 5.76 8.22
C ALA A 17 -7.31 6.19 7.35
N LEU A 18 -7.66 5.37 6.36
CA LEU A 18 -8.87 5.54 5.57
C LEU A 18 -10.00 4.81 6.28
N THR A 19 -10.93 5.59 6.82
CA THR A 19 -12.05 5.10 7.63
C THR A 19 -13.34 5.22 6.84
N ALA A 20 -14.11 4.14 6.78
CA ALA A 20 -15.42 4.13 6.16
C ALA A 20 -16.42 4.93 6.98
N THR A 21 -17.24 5.72 6.29
CA THR A 21 -18.22 6.61 6.94
C THR A 21 -19.37 5.84 7.57
N ALA A 22 -19.70 4.65 7.06
CA ALA A 22 -20.88 3.89 7.47
C ALA A 22 -20.75 3.25 8.85
N ASP A 23 -19.61 2.63 9.13
CA ASP A 23 -19.37 1.83 10.34
C ASP A 23 -18.13 2.28 11.14
N GLY A 24 -17.38 3.28 10.64
CA GLY A 24 -16.13 3.71 11.26
C GLY A 24 -15.01 2.68 11.12
N ALA A 25 -15.17 1.66 10.27
CA ALA A 25 -14.15 0.65 10.05
C ALA A 25 -13.03 1.20 9.18
N VAL A 26 -11.78 0.90 9.54
CA VAL A 26 -10.63 1.26 8.71
C VAL A 26 -10.56 0.29 7.53
N VAL A 27 -10.67 0.84 6.33
CA VAL A 27 -10.61 0.09 5.07
C VAL A 27 -9.24 0.14 4.41
N GLY A 28 -8.34 0.99 4.91
CA GLY A 28 -7.04 1.16 4.31
C GLY A 28 -6.20 2.26 4.95
N TYR A 29 -5.12 2.60 4.25
CA TYR A 29 -4.16 3.60 4.66
C TYR A 29 -3.67 4.43 3.49
N ARG A 30 -3.47 5.71 3.72
CA ARG A 30 -2.76 6.61 2.83
C ARG A 30 -1.42 6.97 3.45
N LEU A 31 -0.37 6.92 2.64
CA LEU A 31 0.98 7.32 3.00
C LEU A 31 1.43 8.41 2.04
N VAL A 32 1.80 9.55 2.60
CA VAL A 32 2.34 10.67 1.83
C VAL A 32 3.85 10.70 1.99
N GLY A 33 4.55 10.63 0.87
CA GLY A 33 6.01 10.72 0.79
C GLY A 33 6.54 12.12 1.07
N ALA A 34 7.87 12.24 1.21
CA ALA A 34 8.55 13.50 1.50
C ALA A 34 8.52 14.51 0.35
N SER A 35 8.17 14.09 -0.86
CA SER A 35 8.10 14.98 -2.03
C SER A 35 7.04 14.55 -3.03
N SER A 36 6.60 15.48 -3.87
CA SER A 36 5.63 15.21 -4.92
C SER A 36 6.11 14.13 -5.90
N GLY A 37 5.17 13.31 -6.33
CA GLY A 37 5.42 12.18 -7.22
C GLY A 37 4.15 11.38 -7.47
N PRO A 38 4.29 10.18 -8.06
CA PRO A 38 3.16 9.35 -8.49
C PRO A 38 2.28 8.87 -7.35
N GLN A 39 1.00 8.64 -7.63
CA GLN A 39 0.05 8.01 -6.73
C GLN A 39 -0.16 6.54 -7.12
N VAL A 40 0.08 5.63 -6.18
CA VAL A 40 -0.10 4.19 -6.36
C VAL A 40 -1.11 3.64 -5.37
N VAL A 41 -2.08 2.90 -5.88
CA VAL A 41 -3.03 2.13 -5.07
C VAL A 41 -2.62 0.67 -5.05
N VAL A 42 -2.55 0.07 -3.86
CA VAL A 42 -2.33 -1.37 -3.66
C VAL A 42 -3.56 -1.92 -2.97
N ALA A 43 -4.26 -2.84 -3.64
CA ALA A 43 -5.53 -3.37 -3.18
C ALA A 43 -5.41 -4.88 -2.89
N GLY A 44 -5.98 -5.34 -1.78
CA GLY A 44 -5.93 -6.73 -1.34
C GLY A 44 -7.28 -7.24 -0.81
N ILE A 45 -7.54 -8.55 -0.95
CA ILE A 45 -8.85 -9.19 -0.68
C ILE A 45 -8.75 -10.27 0.43
N CYS A 46 -7.61 -10.40 1.11
CA CYS A 46 -7.43 -11.46 2.11
C CYS A 46 -6.49 -11.05 3.25
N PRO A 47 -6.51 -11.77 4.40
CA PRO A 47 -5.57 -11.58 5.50
C PRO A 47 -4.09 -11.59 5.08
N ALA A 48 -3.73 -12.35 4.05
CA ALA A 48 -2.37 -12.35 3.49
C ALA A 48 -1.94 -10.97 2.94
N SER A 49 -2.90 -10.14 2.51
CA SER A 49 -2.65 -8.76 2.08
C SER A 49 -2.23 -7.87 3.24
N GLU A 50 -2.77 -8.12 4.45
CA GLU A 50 -2.36 -7.38 5.65
C GLU A 50 -0.89 -7.63 5.98
N HIS A 51 -0.41 -8.86 5.82
CA HIS A 51 1.02 -9.15 6.00
C HIS A 51 1.91 -8.47 4.96
N VAL A 52 1.42 -8.28 3.72
CA VAL A 52 2.13 -7.50 2.70
C VAL A 52 2.16 -6.03 3.11
N PHE A 53 1.03 -5.48 3.56
CA PHE A 53 0.94 -4.10 4.04
C PHE A 53 1.85 -3.86 5.23
N ASP A 54 1.80 -4.70 6.26
CA ASP A 54 2.67 -4.62 7.43
C ASP A 54 4.15 -4.64 7.03
N ARG A 55 4.55 -5.49 6.08
CA ARG A 55 5.94 -5.52 5.59
C ARG A 55 6.32 -4.27 4.82
N LEU A 56 5.41 -3.72 4.01
CA LEU A 56 5.67 -2.47 3.31
C LEU A 56 5.83 -1.34 4.33
N LEU A 57 4.93 -1.23 5.30
CA LEU A 57 4.94 -0.22 6.37
C LEU A 57 6.15 -0.32 7.29
N ALA A 58 6.71 -1.52 7.47
CA ALA A 58 7.92 -1.74 8.25
C ALA A 58 9.21 -1.27 7.55
N ILE A 59 9.15 -0.78 6.30
CA ILE A 59 10.32 -0.28 5.57
C ILE A 59 10.76 1.05 6.23
N PRO A 60 11.98 1.13 6.80
CA PRO A 60 12.41 2.33 7.53
C PRO A 60 12.49 3.59 6.67
N THR A 61 12.74 3.42 5.37
CA THR A 61 12.89 4.53 4.41
C THR A 61 11.58 4.93 3.75
N LEU A 62 10.42 4.49 4.28
CA LEU A 62 9.11 4.83 3.72
C LEU A 62 8.84 6.34 3.72
N SER A 63 9.33 7.06 4.73
CA SER A 63 9.21 8.52 4.78
C SER A 63 9.92 9.23 3.62
N TRP A 64 10.86 8.56 2.94
CA TRP A 64 11.63 9.12 1.83
C TRP A 64 11.07 8.78 0.45
N ILE A 65 9.94 8.08 0.37
CA ILE A 65 9.30 7.84 -0.93
C ILE A 65 8.85 9.17 -1.54
N ARG A 66 8.73 9.20 -2.87
CA ARG A 66 8.04 10.26 -3.59
C ARG A 66 6.60 9.85 -3.88
N GLY A 67 5.70 10.81 -3.84
CA GLY A 67 4.30 10.62 -4.18
C GLY A 67 3.47 10.02 -3.05
N ILE A 68 2.38 9.34 -3.43
CA ILE A 68 1.35 8.87 -2.50
C ILE A 68 1.17 7.37 -2.68
N LEU A 69 1.16 6.64 -1.58
CA LEU A 69 0.82 5.22 -1.56
C LEU A 69 -0.50 5.04 -0.82
N VAL A 70 -1.43 4.33 -1.44
CA VAL A 70 -2.71 4.00 -0.83
C VAL A 70 -2.84 2.48 -0.75
N LEU A 71 -3.03 1.95 0.45
CA LEU A 71 -3.24 0.53 0.73
C LEU A 71 -4.72 0.32 1.06
N ILE A 72 -5.40 -0.59 0.37
CA ILE A 72 -6.85 -0.76 0.49
C ILE A 72 -7.22 -2.24 0.64
N ARG A 73 -8.16 -2.53 1.55
CA ARG A 73 -8.85 -3.81 1.64
C ARG A 73 -10.13 -3.78 0.81
N ILE A 74 -10.26 -4.70 -0.14
CA ILE A 74 -11.40 -4.78 -1.07
C ILE A 74 -12.58 -5.57 -0.46
N GLU A 75 -12.34 -6.31 0.63
CA GLU A 75 -13.35 -7.15 1.30
C GLU A 75 -14.61 -6.40 1.74
N ALA A 76 -14.55 -5.07 1.81
CA ALA A 76 -15.68 -4.19 2.06
C ALA A 76 -15.83 -3.17 0.92
N LEU A 77 -16.19 -3.65 -0.28
CA LEU A 77 -16.34 -2.80 -1.48
C LEU A 77 -17.32 -1.65 -1.27
N ASP A 78 -18.42 -1.87 -0.55
CA ASP A 78 -19.38 -0.81 -0.20
C ASP A 78 -18.73 0.30 0.65
N ASN A 79 -17.87 -0.10 1.59
CA ASN A 79 -17.10 0.82 2.41
C ASN A 79 -16.00 1.52 1.59
N LEU A 80 -15.43 0.86 0.59
CA LEU A 80 -14.44 1.44 -0.32
C LEU A 80 -15.02 2.62 -1.11
N LEU A 81 -16.28 2.51 -1.58
CA LEU A 81 -16.95 3.60 -2.29
C LEU A 81 -16.99 4.91 -1.47
N SER A 82 -17.07 4.81 -0.14
CA SER A 82 -17.08 5.98 0.74
C SER A 82 -15.72 6.69 0.84
N VAL A 83 -14.60 5.97 0.66
CA VAL A 83 -13.24 6.55 0.77
C VAL A 83 -12.62 6.91 -0.59
N LEU A 84 -13.17 6.41 -1.69
CA LEU A 84 -12.70 6.72 -3.04
C LEU A 84 -12.61 8.23 -3.34
N PRO A 85 -13.60 9.08 -2.97
CA PRO A 85 -13.48 10.52 -3.18
C PRO A 85 -12.23 11.12 -2.53
N SER A 86 -11.89 10.70 -1.31
CA SER A 86 -10.69 11.17 -0.60
C SER A 86 -9.39 10.69 -1.26
N VAL A 87 -9.40 9.47 -1.81
CA VAL A 87 -8.26 8.92 -2.56
C VAL A 87 -8.06 9.70 -3.86
N LEU A 88 -9.14 9.97 -4.61
CA LEU A 88 -9.10 10.69 -5.89
C LEU A 88 -8.81 12.18 -5.71
N ALA A 89 -9.21 12.79 -4.59
CA ALA A 89 -8.88 14.17 -4.26
C ALA A 89 -7.36 14.40 -4.08
N SER A 90 -6.58 13.32 -3.92
CA SER A 90 -5.12 13.39 -3.75
C SER A 90 -4.36 13.51 -5.08
N GLY A 91 -5.03 13.25 -6.22
CA GLY A 91 -4.43 13.26 -7.55
C GLY A 91 -4.92 12.12 -8.44
N GLU A 92 -4.38 12.08 -9.66
CA GLU A 92 -4.59 10.97 -10.58
C GLU A 92 -3.86 9.71 -10.08
N ILE A 93 -4.49 8.55 -10.23
CA ILE A 93 -3.88 7.28 -9.85
C ILE A 93 -3.00 6.79 -11.02
N ASP A 94 -1.69 6.96 -10.90
CA ASP A 94 -0.73 6.48 -11.91
C ASP A 94 -0.73 4.95 -12.07
N ARG A 95 -0.97 4.22 -10.96
CA ARG A 95 -0.97 2.76 -11.00
C ARG A 95 -1.80 2.13 -9.89
N THR A 96 -2.55 1.10 -10.25
CA THR A 96 -3.24 0.21 -9.30
C THR A 96 -2.63 -1.19 -9.35
N LEU A 97 -2.29 -1.74 -8.17
CA LEU A 97 -1.78 -3.09 -8.00
C LEU A 97 -2.76 -3.91 -7.18
N VAL A 98 -3.28 -4.98 -7.77
CA VAL A 98 -4.08 -5.96 -7.04
C VAL A 98 -3.18 -7.09 -6.55
N LEU A 99 -3.16 -7.31 -5.25
CA LEU A 99 -2.44 -8.41 -4.62
C LEU A 99 -3.14 -9.74 -4.93
N PRO A 100 -2.37 -10.82 -5.15
CA PRO A 100 -2.96 -12.13 -5.39
C PRO A 100 -3.75 -12.59 -4.16
N PHE A 101 -4.94 -13.13 -4.40
CA PHE A 101 -5.74 -13.78 -3.36
C PHE A 101 -5.06 -15.07 -2.91
N SER A 102 -5.04 -15.31 -1.60
CA SER A 102 -4.59 -16.58 -1.03
C SER A 102 -5.54 -16.94 0.11
N ASP A 103 -6.22 -18.06 -0.04
CA ASP A 103 -7.22 -18.58 0.90
C ASP A 103 -6.57 -19.32 2.09
N ALA A 104 -5.25 -19.48 2.06
CA ALA A 104 -4.53 -20.15 3.13
C ALA A 104 -4.47 -19.21 4.35
N GLU A 105 -5.09 -19.60 5.46
CA GLU A 105 -4.96 -18.93 6.77
C GLU A 105 -3.49 -18.71 7.15
N GLN A 106 -2.59 -19.60 6.69
CA GLN A 106 -1.16 -19.37 6.70
C GLN A 106 -0.72 -18.80 5.36
N ALA A 107 -0.60 -17.49 5.30
CA ALA A 107 -0.05 -16.80 4.15
C ALA A 107 1.36 -17.34 3.85
N ASP A 108 1.54 -18.02 2.71
CA ASP A 108 2.85 -18.51 2.28
C ASP A 108 3.83 -17.33 2.23
N GLY A 109 4.89 -17.40 3.04
CA GLY A 109 5.92 -16.36 3.09
C GLY A 109 6.52 -16.04 1.72
N ARG A 110 6.49 -16.98 0.77
CA ARG A 110 6.87 -16.75 -0.63
C ARG A 110 5.89 -15.84 -1.37
N VAL A 111 4.58 -16.02 -1.18
CA VAL A 111 3.54 -15.17 -1.77
C VAL A 111 3.67 -13.76 -1.22
N ILE A 112 3.80 -13.61 0.11
CA ILE A 112 4.00 -12.30 0.75
C ILE A 112 5.25 -11.62 0.19
N ARG A 113 6.39 -12.32 0.15
CA ARG A 113 7.66 -11.76 -0.34
C ARG A 113 7.57 -11.36 -1.81
N ARG A 114 6.95 -12.19 -2.65
CA ARG A 114 6.74 -11.91 -4.09
C ARG A 114 5.84 -10.69 -4.28
N SER A 115 4.77 -10.59 -3.51
CA SER A 115 3.85 -9.45 -3.51
C SER A 115 4.55 -8.15 -3.09
N CYS A 116 5.31 -8.15 -1.99
CA CYS A 116 6.13 -7.00 -1.59
C CYS A 116 7.11 -6.61 -2.70
N HIS A 117 7.82 -7.57 -3.30
CA HIS A 117 8.78 -7.28 -4.37
C HIS A 117 8.09 -6.68 -5.61
N ARG A 118 6.88 -7.14 -5.96
CA ARG A 118 6.10 -6.59 -7.06
C ARG A 118 5.70 -5.14 -6.79
N VAL A 119 5.27 -4.83 -5.57
CA VAL A 119 4.94 -3.46 -5.16
C VAL A 119 6.17 -2.56 -5.20
N LEU A 120 7.29 -2.98 -4.61
CA LEU A 120 8.54 -2.20 -4.62
C LEU A 120 9.07 -1.98 -6.03
N ARG A 121 8.96 -2.98 -6.92
CA ARG A 121 9.34 -2.83 -8.32
C ARG A 121 8.47 -1.80 -9.03
N ALA A 122 7.17 -1.79 -8.78
CA ALA A 122 6.28 -0.78 -9.34
C ALA A 122 6.66 0.62 -8.86
N TRP A 123 6.91 0.80 -7.56
CA TRP A 123 7.37 2.08 -6.99
C TRP A 123 8.67 2.55 -7.62
N ALA A 124 9.64 1.66 -7.81
CA ALA A 124 10.89 2.00 -8.47
C ALA A 124 10.70 2.35 -9.94
N SER A 125 9.85 1.63 -10.66
CA SER A 125 9.56 1.93 -12.08
C SER A 125 8.89 3.29 -12.27
N LEU A 126 8.17 3.77 -11.26
CA LEU A 126 7.53 5.08 -11.23
C LEU A 126 8.44 6.16 -10.62
N GLY A 127 9.66 5.82 -10.17
CA GLY A 127 10.56 6.77 -9.54
C GLY A 127 10.14 7.21 -8.14
N MET A 128 9.23 6.47 -7.48
CA MET A 128 8.84 6.71 -6.09
C MET A 128 9.97 6.34 -5.11
N ILE A 129 10.81 5.37 -5.47
CA ILE A 129 12.00 4.98 -4.72
C ILE A 129 13.22 4.90 -5.64
N SER A 130 14.40 5.15 -5.07
CA SER A 130 15.66 4.85 -5.75
C SER A 130 15.81 3.33 -5.83
N GLY A 131 15.63 2.74 -7.02
CA GLY A 131 15.61 1.29 -7.26
C GLY A 131 16.93 0.54 -7.03
N ARG A 132 17.75 0.91 -6.04
CA ARG A 132 18.99 0.22 -5.67
C ARG A 132 18.65 -1.23 -5.28
N GLY A 133 19.10 -2.20 -6.09
CA GLY A 133 18.93 -3.63 -5.82
C GLY A 133 17.71 -4.29 -6.49
N LEU A 134 16.94 -3.57 -7.31
CA LEU A 134 15.92 -4.21 -8.15
C LEU A 134 16.54 -4.59 -9.50
N PRO A 135 16.46 -5.87 -9.94
CA PRO A 135 16.94 -6.23 -11.25
C PRO A 135 16.16 -5.42 -12.29
N ARG A 136 16.88 -4.62 -13.06
CA ARG A 136 16.33 -3.98 -14.26
C ARG A 136 15.96 -5.12 -15.19
N GLY A 137 14.66 -5.42 -15.27
CA GLY A 137 14.16 -6.33 -16.29
C GLY A 137 14.60 -5.74 -17.62
N GLN A 138 15.42 -6.48 -18.35
CA GLN A 138 15.64 -6.23 -19.77
C GLN A 138 14.28 -6.38 -20.43
N GLU A 139 13.75 -5.29 -20.94
CA GLU A 139 12.72 -5.35 -21.98
C GLU A 139 13.43 -5.82 -23.25
N GLY A 140 13.06 -7.01 -23.70
CA GLY A 140 13.35 -7.53 -25.03
C GLY A 140 12.04 -7.63 -25.81
#